data_AF-A0A8I1JCR0-F1
#
_entry.id   AF-A0A8I1JCR0-F1
#
_cell.length_a   1.000
_cell.length_b   1.000
_cell.length_c   1.000
_cell.angle_alpha   90.00
_cell.angle_beta   90.00
_cell.angle_gamma   90.00
#
_symmetry.space_group_name_H-M   'P 1'
#
loop_
_entity.id
_entity.type
_entity.pdbx_description
1 polymer ?
#
loop_
_entity_poly.entity_id
_entity_poly.type
_entity_poly.pdbx_seq_one_letter_code
_entity_poly.pdbx_strand_id
1 'polypeptide(L)'
;MSISALPFRQRPPQEREQLDLFRALPGDMAPRDSQDLMAYPFFSLAKSKRVKPIDFRAGNVTIRVEGTQEHGIATIWDADVLIWAASQIVEAKDAGLRPSRLIRATPYEILRFVGRGKSLRDYQRLKAALDRLQSTTVATSIRETTGRRLHRFSWINEWKELADASGTPLGIELILPDWFYTGVLNAALVLTIDPAYFRLTGGIERWLYRLVRKHGGKQAYGWQFDFRYLHQKSGSTAKPYDFACDLRALVARQSLPGYVLGIERMPDSGAELLTFRPVPHTARG
;
A
#
# COMPACT_ATOMS: atom_id res chain seq x y z
N MET A 1 37.22 19.51 -48.33
CA MET A 1 37.20 19.35 -46.86
C MET A 1 35.90 18.66 -46.51
N SER A 2 35.99 17.41 -46.07
CA SER A 2 34.82 16.57 -45.76
C SER A 2 34.34 16.90 -44.35
N ILE A 3 33.10 17.35 -44.22
CA ILE A 3 32.47 17.61 -42.92
C ILE A 3 31.97 16.25 -42.40
N SER A 4 32.70 15.67 -41.44
CA SER A 4 32.22 14.51 -40.70
C SER A 4 30.95 14.86 -39.95
N ALA A 5 29.83 14.23 -40.35
CA ALA A 5 28.60 14.25 -39.59
C ALA A 5 28.84 13.61 -38.21
N LEU A 6 28.56 14.36 -37.15
CA LEU A 6 28.59 13.86 -35.78
C LEU A 6 27.53 12.76 -35.62
N PRO A 7 27.83 11.64 -34.94
CA PRO A 7 26.85 10.57 -34.74
C PRO A 7 25.68 11.10 -33.90
N PHE A 8 24.46 10.83 -34.38
CA PHE A 8 23.21 11.03 -33.65
C PHE A 8 23.35 10.35 -32.28
N ARG A 9 23.41 11.12 -31.18
CA ARG A 9 23.29 10.56 -29.84
C ARG A 9 21.90 9.94 -29.74
N GLN A 10 21.82 8.62 -29.86
CA GLN A 10 20.61 7.88 -29.52
C GLN A 10 20.26 8.23 -28.07
N ARG A 11 19.11 8.88 -27.87
CA ARG A 11 18.58 9.14 -26.54
C ARG A 11 18.38 7.76 -25.89
N PRO A 12 18.90 7.51 -24.67
CA PRO A 12 18.65 6.24 -24.01
C PRO A 12 17.14 6.01 -23.95
N PRO A 13 16.64 4.83 -24.34
CA PRO A 13 15.21 4.58 -24.40
C PRO A 13 14.61 4.81 -23.02
N GLN A 14 13.53 5.59 -22.95
CA GLN A 14 12.86 5.87 -21.68
C GLN A 14 12.37 4.55 -21.08
N GLU A 15 12.33 4.40 -19.74
CA GLU A 15 11.88 3.16 -19.05
C GLU A 15 10.58 2.63 -19.67
N ARG A 16 9.69 3.56 -20.01
CA ARG A 16 8.43 3.35 -20.70
C ARG A 16 8.50 2.68 -22.07
N GLU A 17 9.53 2.97 -22.88
CA GLU A 17 9.73 2.38 -24.22
C GLU A 17 10.17 0.91 -24.13
N GLN A 18 10.60 0.46 -22.95
CA GLN A 18 11.07 -0.90 -22.69
C GLN A 18 10.01 -1.79 -22.03
N LEU A 19 8.87 -1.21 -21.60
CA LEU A 19 7.81 -1.93 -20.89
C LEU A 19 6.62 -2.20 -21.81
N ASP A 20 6.18 -3.46 -21.85
CA ASP A 20 4.92 -3.82 -22.49
C ASP A 20 3.74 -3.18 -21.75
N LEU A 21 2.74 -2.67 -22.48
CA LEU A 21 1.54 -2.09 -21.87
C LEU A 21 0.64 -3.19 -21.30
N PHE A 22 0.35 -3.14 -19.99
CA PHE A 22 -0.67 -3.98 -19.36
C PHE A 22 -1.96 -3.18 -19.17
N ARG A 23 -3.06 -3.64 -19.78
CA ARG A 23 -4.39 -3.06 -19.54
C ARG A 23 -5.03 -3.74 -18.33
N ALA A 24 -5.57 -2.94 -17.43
CA ALA A 24 -6.33 -3.42 -16.29
C ALA A 24 -7.43 -4.40 -16.71
N LEU A 25 -7.57 -5.50 -15.96
CA LEU A 25 -8.59 -6.51 -16.21
C LEU A 25 -9.96 -6.03 -15.71
N PRO A 26 -11.05 -6.32 -16.44
CA PRO A 26 -12.41 -6.08 -15.97
C PRO A 26 -12.86 -7.16 -14.99
N GLY A 27 -13.78 -6.84 -14.08
CA GLY A 27 -14.45 -7.81 -13.21
C GLY A 27 -14.16 -7.67 -11.71
N ASP A 28 -14.85 -8.47 -10.91
CA ASP A 28 -14.73 -8.50 -9.45
C ASP A 28 -13.60 -9.45 -9.03
N MET A 29 -12.37 -8.96 -9.04
CA MET A 29 -11.21 -9.69 -8.51
C MET A 29 -11.11 -9.52 -6.99
N ALA A 30 -10.66 -10.57 -6.30
CA ALA A 30 -10.52 -10.51 -4.85
C ALA A 30 -9.29 -9.65 -4.46
N PRO A 31 -9.42 -8.66 -3.55
CA PRO A 31 -8.33 -7.76 -3.25
C PRO A 31 -7.07 -8.46 -2.72
N ARG A 32 -5.91 -8.08 -3.27
CA ARG A 32 -4.58 -8.60 -2.95
C ARG A 32 -3.70 -7.46 -2.45
N ASP A 33 -3.06 -7.68 -1.31
CA ASP A 33 -2.13 -6.70 -0.73
C ASP A 33 -0.78 -7.37 -0.41
N SER A 34 0.28 -6.58 -0.50
CA SER A 34 1.66 -7.03 -0.29
C SER A 34 1.94 -7.15 1.21
N GLN A 35 2.43 -8.33 1.62
CA GLN A 35 2.76 -8.61 3.02
C GLN A 35 3.85 -7.67 3.57
N ASP A 36 4.76 -7.19 2.72
CA ASP A 36 5.78 -6.21 3.13
C ASP A 36 5.10 -4.91 3.58
N LEU A 37 4.13 -4.42 2.79
CA LEU A 37 3.39 -3.20 3.12
C LEU A 37 2.43 -3.39 4.30
N MET A 38 2.00 -4.62 4.60
CA MET A 38 1.22 -4.94 5.79
C MET A 38 2.07 -4.97 7.08
N ALA A 39 3.36 -5.30 6.96
CA ALA A 39 4.23 -5.58 8.09
C ALA A 39 4.89 -4.33 8.69
N TYR A 40 5.04 -3.28 7.89
CA TYR A 40 5.93 -2.16 8.18
C TYR A 40 5.30 -0.80 7.86
N PRO A 41 5.76 0.28 8.52
CA PRO A 41 5.13 1.60 8.41
C PRO A 41 5.60 2.35 7.17
N PHE A 42 4.94 2.10 6.05
CA PHE A 42 5.24 2.76 4.78
C PHE A 42 4.40 4.01 4.49
N PHE A 43 3.34 4.25 5.26
CA PHE A 43 2.34 5.27 4.98
C PHE A 43 2.03 6.12 6.21
N SER A 44 1.65 7.38 5.99
CA SER A 44 1.08 8.22 7.04
C SER A 44 -0.29 7.67 7.48
N LEU A 45 -0.51 7.55 8.79
CA LEU A 45 -1.78 7.08 9.36
C LEU A 45 -2.78 8.21 9.64
N ALA A 46 -2.35 9.48 9.51
CA ALA A 46 -3.24 10.63 9.66
C ALA A 46 -3.75 11.11 8.31
N LYS A 47 -4.97 11.68 8.29
CA LYS A 47 -5.51 12.38 7.11
C LYS A 47 -4.83 13.73 6.87
N SER A 48 -4.22 14.30 7.91
CA SER A 48 -3.44 15.53 7.80
C SER A 48 -2.12 15.27 7.06
N LYS A 49 -1.65 16.28 6.33
CA LYS A 49 -0.38 16.23 5.63
C LYS A 49 0.76 15.98 6.62
N ARG A 50 1.55 14.95 6.37
CA ARG A 50 2.77 14.62 7.12
C ARG A 50 3.99 14.86 6.23
N VAL A 51 4.82 15.84 6.59
CA VAL A 51 6.13 16.07 5.95
C VAL A 51 7.28 15.50 6.78
N LYS A 52 7.07 15.26 8.08
CA LYS A 52 8.05 14.61 8.95
C LYS A 52 8.26 13.16 8.48
N PRO A 53 9.50 12.73 8.17
CA PRO A 53 9.78 11.38 7.72
C PRO A 53 9.25 10.29 8.65
N ILE A 54 9.02 9.11 8.09
CA ILE A 54 8.92 7.86 8.87
C ILE A 54 10.31 7.24 8.87
N ASP A 55 10.97 7.22 10.02
CA ASP A 55 12.23 6.51 10.23
C ASP A 55 11.96 5.30 11.13
N PHE A 56 12.02 4.10 10.54
CA PHE A 56 11.74 2.85 11.24
C PHE A 56 12.97 1.94 11.23
N ARG A 57 13.30 1.40 12.39
CA ARG A 57 14.39 0.43 12.58
C ARG A 57 13.93 -0.68 13.51
N ALA A 58 14.07 -1.93 13.07
CA ALA A 58 13.81 -3.11 13.89
C ALA A 58 14.66 -4.28 13.39
N GLY A 59 15.56 -4.80 14.24
CA GLY A 59 16.51 -5.83 13.84
C GLY A 59 17.37 -5.37 12.66
N ASN A 60 17.40 -6.17 11.59
CA ASN A 60 18.09 -5.86 10.33
C ASN A 60 17.23 -5.03 9.34
N VAL A 61 16.00 -4.66 9.72
CA VAL A 61 15.11 -3.87 8.87
C VAL A 61 15.26 -2.39 9.17
N THR A 62 15.59 -1.62 8.13
CA THR A 62 15.58 -0.16 8.14
C THR A 62 14.66 0.32 7.02
N ILE A 63 13.78 1.26 7.35
CA ILE A 63 12.88 1.91 6.40
C ILE A 63 12.90 3.41 6.68
N ARG A 64 13.03 4.19 5.62
CA ARG A 64 12.85 5.63 5.64
C ARG A 64 11.85 6.02 4.58
N VAL A 65 10.81 6.76 4.95
CA VAL A 65 9.79 7.27 4.04
C VAL A 65 9.72 8.78 4.15
N GLU A 66 9.84 9.45 3.01
CA GLU A 66 9.91 10.90 2.89
C GLU A 66 8.90 11.39 1.87
N GLY A 67 8.30 12.54 2.12
CA GLY A 67 7.39 13.20 1.19
C GLY A 67 7.83 14.64 0.96
N THR A 68 7.30 15.27 -0.08
CA THR A 68 7.62 16.67 -0.40
C THR A 68 6.88 17.64 0.52
N GLN A 69 7.30 18.90 0.54
CA GLN A 69 6.58 19.95 1.29
C GLN A 69 5.17 20.19 0.74
N GLU A 70 5.01 20.06 -0.57
CA GLU A 70 3.73 20.25 -1.26
C GLU A 70 2.74 19.13 -0.90
N HIS A 71 3.11 17.88 -1.16
CA HIS A 71 2.20 16.73 -1.08
C HIS A 71 2.25 15.99 0.27
N GLY A 72 3.39 16.02 0.96
CA GLY A 72 3.67 15.17 2.12
C GLY A 72 3.84 13.70 1.74
N ILE A 73 3.89 12.84 2.77
CA ILE A 73 3.98 11.38 2.63
C ILE A 73 2.61 10.81 2.23
N ALA A 74 2.61 9.84 1.31
CA ALA A 74 1.44 9.04 0.97
C ALA A 74 0.79 8.44 2.23
N THR A 75 -0.52 8.58 2.29
CA THR A 75 -1.33 8.14 3.42
C THR A 75 -1.76 6.69 3.26
N ILE A 76 -2.22 6.07 4.33
CA ILE A 76 -2.71 4.69 4.32
C ILE A 76 -3.97 4.49 3.43
N TRP A 77 -4.66 5.57 3.05
CA TRP A 77 -5.74 5.51 2.06
C TRP A 77 -5.22 5.51 0.63
N ASP A 78 -4.04 6.11 0.38
CA ASP A 78 -3.42 6.08 -0.96
C ASP A 78 -2.92 4.67 -1.30
N ALA A 79 -2.62 3.85 -0.28
CA ALA A 79 -2.31 2.43 -0.45
C ALA A 79 -3.41 1.64 -1.18
N ASP A 80 -4.65 2.14 -1.24
CA ASP A 80 -5.76 1.50 -1.96
C ASP A 80 -5.46 1.35 -3.45
N VAL A 81 -4.73 2.31 -4.04
CA VAL A 81 -4.26 2.24 -5.43
C VAL A 81 -3.25 1.09 -5.60
N LEU A 82 -2.38 0.88 -4.62
CA LEU A 82 -1.39 -0.21 -4.66
C LEU A 82 -2.06 -1.57 -4.46
N ILE A 83 -3.09 -1.66 -3.61
CA ILE A 83 -3.90 -2.88 -3.44
C ILE A 83 -4.61 -3.21 -4.76
N TRP A 84 -5.21 -2.22 -5.43
CA TRP A 84 -5.78 -2.42 -6.77
C TRP A 84 -4.72 -2.91 -7.77
N ALA A 85 -3.56 -2.26 -7.82
CA ALA A 85 -2.50 -2.62 -8.75
C ALA A 85 -1.97 -4.04 -8.50
N ALA A 86 -1.77 -4.43 -7.23
CA ALA A 86 -1.36 -5.77 -6.87
C ALA A 86 -2.42 -6.81 -7.27
N SER A 87 -3.70 -6.50 -7.08
CA SER A 87 -4.81 -7.37 -7.48
C SER A 87 -4.81 -7.61 -8.99
N GLN A 88 -4.59 -6.57 -9.78
CA GLN A 88 -4.50 -6.69 -11.25
C GLN A 88 -3.33 -7.55 -11.71
N ILE A 89 -2.15 -7.37 -11.10
CA ILE A 89 -0.94 -8.15 -11.45
C ILE A 89 -1.14 -9.64 -11.12
N VAL A 90 -1.69 -9.93 -9.94
CA VAL A 90 -1.94 -11.31 -9.49
C VAL A 90 -3.01 -11.96 -10.36
N GLU A 91 -4.12 -11.27 -10.61
CA GLU A 91 -5.21 -11.80 -11.45
C GLU A 91 -4.74 -12.09 -12.87
N ALA A 92 -3.95 -11.19 -13.47
CA ALA A 92 -3.36 -11.42 -14.79
C ALA A 92 -2.44 -12.64 -14.81
N LYS A 93 -1.58 -12.77 -13.80
CA LYS A 93 -0.68 -13.92 -13.67
C LYS A 93 -1.46 -15.23 -13.50
N ASP A 94 -2.48 -15.24 -12.64
CA ASP A 94 -3.32 -16.41 -12.36
C ASP A 94 -4.11 -16.83 -13.61
N ALA A 95 -4.49 -15.86 -14.47
CA ALA A 95 -5.11 -16.07 -15.78
C ALA A 95 -4.11 -16.47 -16.89
N GLY A 96 -2.82 -16.66 -16.59
CA GLY A 96 -1.79 -17.00 -17.58
C GLY A 96 -1.38 -15.85 -18.51
N LEU A 97 -1.79 -14.62 -18.21
CA LEU A 97 -1.36 -13.42 -18.92
C LEU A 97 -0.01 -12.94 -18.39
N ARG A 98 0.72 -12.17 -19.20
CA ARG A 98 1.96 -11.52 -18.79
C ARG A 98 1.65 -10.12 -18.23
N PRO A 99 1.66 -9.91 -16.90
CA PRO A 99 1.49 -8.58 -16.34
C PRO A 99 2.70 -7.70 -16.66
N SER A 100 2.53 -6.39 -16.47
CA SER A 100 3.59 -5.39 -16.61
C SER A 100 3.50 -4.34 -15.51
N ARG A 101 4.63 -3.65 -15.30
CA ARG A 101 4.75 -2.47 -14.43
C ARG A 101 4.03 -1.25 -15.00
N LEU A 102 3.92 -1.16 -16.33
CA LEU A 102 3.17 -0.11 -17.03
C LEU A 102 1.71 -0.53 -17.13
N ILE A 103 0.87 0.02 -16.25
CA ILE A 103 -0.56 -0.30 -16.18
C ILE A 103 -1.39 0.84 -16.77
N ARG A 104 -2.32 0.52 -17.67
CA ARG A 104 -3.37 1.42 -18.18
C ARG A 104 -4.72 1.05 -17.59
N ALA A 105 -5.42 2.05 -17.07
CA ALA A 105 -6.76 1.90 -16.51
C ALA A 105 -7.58 3.17 -16.67
N THR A 106 -8.88 3.09 -16.48
CA THR A 106 -9.73 4.25 -16.25
C THR A 106 -9.78 4.58 -14.76
N PRO A 107 -9.87 5.87 -14.38
CA PRO A 107 -10.14 6.25 -13.00
C PRO A 107 -11.38 5.56 -12.39
N TYR A 108 -12.39 5.28 -13.22
CA TYR A 108 -13.61 4.57 -12.81
C TYR A 108 -13.31 3.15 -12.34
N GLU A 109 -12.45 2.40 -13.05
CA GLU A 109 -12.07 1.02 -12.66
C GLU A 109 -11.40 0.98 -11.29
N ILE A 110 -10.48 1.91 -11.02
CA ILE A 110 -9.79 2.01 -9.73
C ILE A 110 -10.79 2.36 -8.63
N LEU A 111 -11.58 3.42 -8.82
CA LEU A 111 -12.54 3.90 -7.82
C LEU A 111 -13.60 2.86 -7.50
N ARG A 112 -14.15 2.18 -8.53
CA ARG A 112 -15.11 1.10 -8.35
C ARG A 112 -14.52 -0.04 -7.51
N PHE A 113 -13.31 -0.47 -7.84
CA PHE A 113 -12.63 -1.56 -7.12
C PHE A 113 -12.42 -1.23 -5.63
N VAL A 114 -12.00 0.00 -5.32
CA VAL A 114 -11.77 0.44 -3.93
C VAL A 114 -13.06 0.90 -3.23
N GLY A 115 -14.24 0.66 -3.81
CA GLY A 115 -15.54 0.99 -3.22
C GLY A 115 -15.80 2.49 -3.08
N ARG A 116 -15.24 3.32 -3.96
CA ARG A 116 -15.42 4.78 -3.99
C ARG A 116 -16.46 5.20 -5.02
N GLY A 117 -17.02 6.39 -4.80
CA GLY A 117 -18.01 6.99 -5.71
C GLY A 117 -17.40 7.45 -7.03
N LYS A 118 -18.27 7.97 -7.90
CA LYS A 118 -17.94 8.53 -9.22
C LYS A 118 -18.11 10.05 -9.27
N SER A 119 -17.99 10.73 -8.13
CA SER A 119 -18.12 12.19 -8.07
C SER A 119 -16.85 12.88 -8.53
N LEU A 120 -16.94 14.13 -8.97
CA LEU A 120 -15.75 14.97 -9.29
C LEU A 120 -14.73 14.97 -8.14
N ARG A 121 -15.22 15.00 -6.90
CA ARG A 121 -14.39 14.97 -5.69
C ARG A 121 -13.64 13.64 -5.54
N ASP A 122 -14.23 12.52 -5.92
CA ASP A 122 -13.58 11.21 -5.87
C ASP A 122 -12.46 11.12 -6.91
N TYR A 123 -12.69 11.62 -8.13
CA TYR A 123 -11.66 11.71 -9.16
C TYR A 123 -10.50 12.64 -8.74
N GLN A 124 -10.78 13.81 -8.19
CA GLN A 124 -9.75 14.72 -7.67
C GLN A 124 -8.93 14.08 -6.54
N ARG A 125 -9.57 13.32 -5.65
CA ARG A 125 -8.89 12.58 -4.59
C ARG A 125 -7.98 11.48 -5.13
N LEU A 126 -8.39 10.78 -6.18
CA LEU A 126 -7.54 9.80 -6.85
C LEU A 126 -6.30 10.47 -7.45
N LYS A 127 -6.45 11.60 -8.16
CA LYS A 127 -5.30 12.36 -8.68
C LYS A 127 -4.34 12.76 -7.56
N ALA A 128 -4.87 13.34 -6.49
CA ALA A 128 -4.04 13.72 -5.33
C ALA A 128 -3.37 12.51 -4.65
N ALA A 129 -3.97 11.33 -4.71
CA ALA A 129 -3.34 10.09 -4.23
C ALA A 129 -2.19 9.65 -5.14
N LEU A 130 -2.37 9.71 -6.47
CA LEU A 130 -1.31 9.43 -7.44
C LEU A 130 -0.13 10.39 -7.28
N ASP A 131 -0.39 11.69 -7.10
CA ASP A 131 0.64 12.70 -6.82
C ASP A 131 1.43 12.37 -5.55
N ARG A 132 0.72 12.07 -4.44
CA ARG A 132 1.37 11.67 -3.18
C ARG A 132 2.19 10.40 -3.32
N LEU A 133 1.69 9.40 -4.04
CA LEU A 133 2.40 8.13 -4.27
C LEU A 133 3.66 8.34 -5.12
N GLN A 134 3.60 9.22 -6.13
CA GLN A 134 4.76 9.56 -6.95
C GLN A 134 5.80 10.38 -6.18
N SER A 135 5.35 11.33 -5.36
CA SER A 135 6.22 12.23 -4.59
C SER A 135 6.74 11.64 -3.27
N THR A 136 6.34 10.43 -2.91
CA THR A 136 6.80 9.74 -1.71
C THR A 136 7.99 8.85 -2.02
N THR A 137 9.14 9.17 -1.46
CA THR A 137 10.38 8.38 -1.59
C THR A 137 10.49 7.39 -0.43
N VAL A 138 10.77 6.14 -0.76
CA VAL A 138 11.03 5.06 0.18
C VAL A 138 12.48 4.62 0.04
N ALA A 139 13.18 4.45 1.16
CA ALA A 139 14.46 3.76 1.25
C ALA A 139 14.32 2.57 2.22
N THR A 140 14.60 1.34 1.79
CA THR A 140 14.39 0.14 2.61
C THR A 140 15.49 -0.90 2.47
N SER A 141 15.78 -1.66 3.54
CA SER A 141 16.61 -2.87 3.50
C SER A 141 15.80 -4.15 3.26
N ILE A 142 14.48 -4.05 3.11
CA ILE A 142 13.61 -5.21 2.89
C ILE A 142 13.89 -5.81 1.51
N ARG A 143 14.14 -7.14 1.51
CA ARG A 143 14.52 -7.96 0.35
C ARG A 143 15.87 -7.58 -0.26
N GLU A 144 16.70 -6.82 0.46
CA GLU A 144 18.10 -6.63 0.14
C GLU A 144 18.93 -7.76 0.77
N THR A 145 19.51 -8.62 -0.06
CA THR A 145 20.28 -9.80 0.40
C THR A 145 21.75 -9.48 0.71
N THR A 146 22.28 -8.39 0.16
CA THR A 146 23.71 -8.06 0.27
C THR A 146 24.03 -7.10 1.42
N GLY A 147 23.02 -6.45 2.01
CA GLY A 147 23.16 -5.53 3.15
C GLY A 147 23.97 -4.25 2.89
N ARG A 148 24.49 -4.04 1.66
CA ARG A 148 25.41 -2.95 1.34
C ARG A 148 24.73 -1.67 0.87
N ARG A 149 23.48 -1.72 0.39
CA ARG A 149 22.74 -0.56 -0.12
C ARG A 149 21.25 -0.69 0.22
N LEU A 150 20.60 0.44 0.50
CA LEU A 150 19.15 0.51 0.62
C LEU A 150 18.54 0.63 -0.77
N HIS A 151 17.46 -0.12 -1.04
CA HIS A 151 16.67 0.08 -2.26
C HIS A 151 15.88 1.39 -2.11
N ARG A 152 16.00 2.29 -3.08
CA ARG A 152 15.24 3.55 -3.13
C ARG A 152 14.28 3.59 -4.30
N PHE A 153 13.03 3.99 -4.06
CA PHE A 153 11.99 4.09 -5.08
C PHE A 153 10.86 5.04 -4.65
N SER A 154 10.02 5.45 -5.61
CA SER A 154 8.70 6.04 -5.35
C SER A 154 7.61 4.99 -5.57
N TRP A 155 6.46 5.09 -4.88
CA TRP A 155 5.38 4.11 -5.04
C TRP A 155 4.79 4.07 -6.46
N ILE A 156 4.90 5.19 -7.17
CA ILE A 156 4.63 5.32 -8.60
C ILE A 156 5.83 6.05 -9.20
N ASN A 157 6.50 5.46 -10.19
CA ASN A 157 7.63 6.09 -10.87
C ASN A 157 7.14 7.21 -11.80
N GLU A 158 6.08 6.94 -12.55
CA GLU A 158 5.46 7.84 -13.51
C GLU A 158 3.96 7.60 -13.50
N TRP A 159 3.15 8.64 -13.63
CA TRP A 159 1.76 8.51 -14.05
C TRP A 159 1.37 9.66 -14.98
N LYS A 160 0.38 9.44 -15.84
CA LYS A 160 -0.20 10.50 -16.67
C LYS A 160 -1.66 10.25 -16.99
N GLU A 161 -2.39 11.34 -17.20
CA GLU A 161 -3.71 11.29 -17.81
C GLU A 161 -3.57 11.16 -19.32
N LEU A 162 -4.47 10.38 -19.93
CA LEU A 162 -4.59 10.23 -21.36
C LEU A 162 -5.82 11.00 -21.84
N ALA A 163 -5.66 11.73 -22.93
CA ALA A 163 -6.76 12.34 -23.65
C ALA A 163 -6.55 12.16 -25.16
N ASP A 164 -7.64 12.12 -25.92
CA ASP A 164 -7.57 12.20 -27.38
C ASP A 164 -7.29 13.64 -27.87
N ALA A 165 -7.17 13.83 -29.19
CA ALA A 165 -6.91 15.14 -29.79
C ALA A 165 -8.02 16.18 -29.52
N SER A 166 -9.23 15.73 -29.17
CA SER A 166 -10.36 16.58 -28.81
C SER A 166 -10.47 16.85 -27.30
N GLY A 167 -9.57 16.30 -26.50
CA GLY A 167 -9.55 16.44 -25.05
C GLY A 167 -10.42 15.43 -24.29
N THR A 168 -10.99 14.43 -24.98
CA THR A 168 -11.78 13.37 -24.33
C THR A 168 -10.87 12.50 -23.47
N PRO A 169 -11.17 12.32 -22.16
CA PRO A 169 -10.36 11.47 -21.29
C PRO A 169 -10.36 10.00 -21.74
N LEU A 170 -9.17 9.45 -22.00
CA LEU A 170 -8.95 8.05 -22.39
C LEU A 170 -8.49 7.16 -21.22
N GLY A 171 -8.33 7.74 -20.03
CA GLY A 171 -7.92 7.04 -18.81
C GLY A 171 -6.61 7.56 -18.24
N ILE A 172 -5.91 6.71 -17.51
CA ILE A 172 -4.61 6.98 -16.92
C ILE A 172 -3.65 5.84 -17.21
N GLU A 173 -2.36 6.17 -17.20
CA GLU A 173 -1.28 5.19 -17.16
C GLU A 173 -0.39 5.46 -15.96
N LEU A 174 0.12 4.38 -15.36
CA LEU A 174 1.09 4.45 -14.27
C LEU A 174 2.17 3.39 -14.42
N ILE A 175 3.38 3.72 -13.98
CA ILE A 175 4.53 2.83 -13.91
C ILE A 175 4.82 2.55 -12.44
N LEU A 176 4.67 1.28 -12.04
CA LEU A 176 5.01 0.82 -10.70
C LEU A 176 6.53 0.65 -10.55
N PRO A 177 7.10 0.85 -9.34
CA PRO A 177 8.51 0.58 -9.09
C PRO A 177 8.80 -0.93 -9.17
N ASP A 178 10.01 -1.26 -9.60
CA ASP A 178 10.47 -2.65 -9.73
C ASP A 178 10.32 -3.43 -8.42
N TRP A 179 10.70 -2.78 -7.32
CA TRP A 179 10.57 -3.33 -5.97
C TRP A 179 9.12 -3.78 -5.69
N PHE A 180 8.12 -2.94 -5.94
CA PHE A 180 6.74 -3.33 -5.68
C PHE A 180 6.30 -4.48 -6.59
N TYR A 181 6.57 -4.37 -7.88
CA TYR A 181 6.17 -5.35 -8.88
C TYR A 181 6.77 -6.74 -8.66
N THR A 182 8.09 -6.83 -8.47
CA THR A 182 8.78 -8.10 -8.16
C THR A 182 8.27 -8.73 -6.88
N GLY A 183 7.94 -7.89 -5.89
CA GLY A 183 7.27 -8.31 -4.66
C GLY A 183 5.92 -8.97 -4.89
N VAL A 184 5.07 -8.35 -5.70
CA VAL A 184 3.73 -8.85 -6.01
C VAL A 184 3.78 -10.11 -6.86
N LEU A 185 4.73 -10.22 -7.79
CA LEU A 185 4.89 -11.44 -8.60
C LEU A 185 5.22 -12.68 -7.77
N ASN A 186 5.91 -12.50 -6.64
CA ASN A 186 6.15 -13.57 -5.68
C ASN A 186 4.87 -13.83 -4.86
N ALA A 187 4.14 -14.88 -5.24
CA ALA A 187 2.87 -15.25 -4.61
C ALA A 187 2.99 -15.49 -3.09
N ALA A 188 4.18 -15.88 -2.59
CA ALA A 188 4.41 -16.06 -1.16
C ALA A 188 4.39 -14.74 -0.36
N LEU A 189 4.48 -13.59 -1.03
CA LEU A 189 4.52 -12.25 -0.44
C LEU A 189 3.20 -11.47 -0.62
N VAL A 190 2.13 -12.12 -1.06
CA VAL A 190 0.82 -11.51 -1.28
C VAL A 190 -0.24 -12.23 -0.45
N LEU A 191 -1.18 -11.49 0.12
CA LEU A 191 -2.35 -12.04 0.80
C LEU A 191 -3.64 -11.47 0.22
N THR A 192 -4.63 -12.33 0.06
CA THR A 192 -6.02 -11.91 -0.15
C THR A 192 -6.54 -11.21 1.10
N ILE A 193 -7.17 -10.06 0.93
CA ILE A 193 -7.82 -9.31 2.01
C ILE A 193 -9.34 -9.27 1.80
N ASP A 194 -10.07 -9.01 2.88
CA ASP A 194 -11.52 -8.85 2.88
C ASP A 194 -11.90 -7.54 2.15
N PRO A 195 -12.81 -7.55 1.16
CA PRO A 195 -13.27 -6.33 0.49
C PRO A 195 -13.83 -5.26 1.44
N ALA A 196 -14.34 -5.66 2.62
CA ALA A 196 -14.78 -4.74 3.67
C ALA A 196 -13.67 -3.83 4.19
N TYR A 197 -12.39 -4.16 3.95
CA TYR A 197 -11.24 -3.28 4.25
C TYR A 197 -11.41 -1.87 3.69
N PHE A 198 -11.98 -1.73 2.50
CA PHE A 198 -12.16 -0.41 1.87
C PHE A 198 -13.18 0.48 2.60
N ARG A 199 -14.03 -0.11 3.46
CA ARG A 199 -14.98 0.63 4.30
C ARG A 199 -14.36 1.20 5.59
N LEU A 200 -13.16 0.75 5.97
CA LEU A 200 -12.47 1.24 7.17
C LEU A 200 -12.09 2.71 7.03
N THR A 201 -12.44 3.51 8.04
CA THR A 201 -12.36 4.98 7.95
C THR A 201 -11.21 5.58 8.75
N GLY A 202 -10.70 4.85 9.74
CA GLY A 202 -9.56 5.24 10.58
C GLY A 202 -8.21 4.81 10.01
N GLY A 203 -7.17 5.62 10.18
CA GLY A 203 -5.85 5.25 9.67
C GLY A 203 -5.16 4.16 10.50
N ILE A 204 -5.26 4.24 11.85
CA ILE A 204 -4.81 3.17 12.75
C ILE A 204 -5.64 1.90 12.53
N GLU A 205 -6.94 2.03 12.29
CA GLU A 205 -7.83 0.91 11.96
C GLU A 205 -7.38 0.16 10.71
N ARG A 206 -7.11 0.87 9.62
CA ARG A 206 -6.62 0.28 8.35
C ARG A 206 -5.26 -0.37 8.53
N TRP A 207 -4.34 0.31 9.22
CA TRP A 207 -3.02 -0.26 9.53
C TRP A 207 -3.14 -1.53 10.37
N LEU A 208 -3.98 -1.51 11.41
CA LEU A 208 -4.16 -2.62 12.32
C LEU A 208 -4.75 -3.83 11.60
N TYR A 209 -5.74 -3.61 10.71
CA TYR A 209 -6.29 -4.68 9.88
C TYR A 209 -5.20 -5.39 9.08
N ARG A 210 -4.32 -4.63 8.41
CA ARG A 210 -3.21 -5.19 7.60
C ARG A 210 -2.24 -6.00 8.45
N LEU A 211 -1.86 -5.47 9.61
CA LEU A 211 -1.00 -6.16 10.56
C LEU A 211 -1.65 -7.47 11.04
N VAL A 212 -2.90 -7.39 11.48
CA VAL A 212 -3.68 -8.56 11.93
C VAL A 212 -3.82 -9.59 10.82
N ARG A 213 -4.11 -9.18 9.58
CA ARG A 213 -4.25 -10.08 8.44
C ARG A 213 -2.97 -10.85 8.14
N LYS A 214 -1.82 -10.18 8.20
CA LYS A 214 -0.50 -10.80 8.04
C LYS A 214 -0.23 -11.89 9.09
N HIS A 215 -0.61 -11.64 10.35
CA HIS A 215 -0.27 -12.52 11.46
C HIS A 215 -1.34 -13.60 11.71
N GLY A 216 -2.62 -13.29 11.51
CA GLY A 216 -3.76 -14.15 11.87
C GLY A 216 -4.04 -15.32 10.91
N GLY A 217 -3.23 -15.53 9.87
CA GLY A 217 -3.47 -16.60 8.88
C GLY A 217 -3.06 -18.01 9.31
N LYS A 218 -2.18 -18.15 10.32
CA LYS A 218 -1.62 -19.45 10.74
C LYS A 218 -1.83 -19.80 12.22
N GLN A 219 -2.47 -18.92 12.98
CA GLN A 219 -2.49 -18.98 14.44
C GLN A 219 -3.91 -19.22 14.93
N ALA A 220 -4.28 -20.50 15.08
CA ALA A 220 -5.62 -20.93 15.48
C ALA A 220 -6.05 -20.37 16.85
N TYR A 221 -5.08 -20.16 17.75
CA TYR A 221 -5.30 -19.64 19.10
C TYR A 221 -5.22 -18.11 19.20
N GLY A 222 -5.09 -17.41 18.07
CA GLY A 222 -4.89 -15.97 18.02
C GLY A 222 -3.44 -15.55 18.25
N TRP A 223 -3.22 -14.24 18.25
CA TRP A 223 -1.91 -13.62 18.47
C TRP A 223 -2.06 -12.37 19.29
N GLN A 224 -0.95 -11.94 19.90
CA GLN A 224 -0.94 -10.79 20.78
C GLN A 224 0.21 -9.84 20.50
N PHE A 225 -0.03 -8.54 20.70
CA PHE A 225 0.98 -7.51 20.67
C PHE A 225 0.81 -6.56 21.84
N ASP A 226 1.91 -6.22 22.50
CA ASP A 226 1.95 -5.12 23.45
C ASP A 226 1.63 -3.78 22.75
N PHE A 227 0.88 -2.91 23.43
CA PHE A 227 0.46 -1.61 22.89
C PHE A 227 1.66 -0.70 22.54
N ARG A 228 2.74 -0.73 23.33
CA ARG A 228 3.94 0.09 23.06
C ARG A 228 4.65 -0.43 21.82
N TYR A 229 4.74 -1.76 21.66
CA TYR A 229 5.25 -2.37 20.45
C TYR A 229 4.41 -1.98 19.21
N LEU A 230 3.08 -2.01 19.31
CA LEU A 230 2.20 -1.58 18.22
C LEU A 230 2.43 -0.11 17.85
N HIS A 231 2.56 0.79 18.83
CA HIS A 231 2.82 2.21 18.60
C HIS A 231 4.13 2.44 17.83
N GLN A 232 5.21 1.76 18.25
CA GLN A 232 6.50 1.82 17.56
C GLN A 232 6.41 1.22 16.15
N LYS A 233 5.74 0.07 16.01
CA LYS A 233 5.57 -0.63 14.74
C LYS A 233 4.74 0.14 13.72
N SER A 234 3.77 0.93 14.18
CA SER A 234 2.85 1.65 13.31
C SER A 234 3.47 2.90 12.67
N GLY A 235 4.58 3.40 13.22
CA GLY A 235 5.17 4.68 12.81
C GLY A 235 4.23 5.88 13.04
N SER A 236 3.27 5.75 13.97
CA SER A 236 2.30 6.81 14.29
C SER A 236 3.00 8.01 14.93
N THR A 237 2.50 9.22 14.63
CA THR A 237 2.93 10.46 15.30
C THR A 237 2.07 10.79 16.53
N ALA A 238 1.00 10.03 16.79
CA ALA A 238 0.17 10.22 17.97
C ALA A 238 1.00 9.98 19.25
N LYS A 239 0.62 10.64 20.35
CA LYS A 239 1.20 10.31 21.65
C LYS A 239 0.84 8.87 22.01
N PRO A 240 1.70 8.12 22.74
CA PRO A 240 1.41 6.74 23.10
C PRO A 240 0.05 6.55 23.81
N TYR A 241 -0.35 7.51 24.65
CA TYR A 241 -1.66 7.50 25.31
C TYR A 241 -2.83 7.61 24.32
N ASP A 242 -2.76 8.56 23.37
CA ASP A 242 -3.80 8.75 22.36
C ASP A 242 -3.91 7.51 21.46
N PHE A 243 -2.77 6.94 21.06
CA PHE A 243 -2.72 5.69 20.30
C PHE A 243 -3.34 4.51 21.07
N ALA A 244 -3.08 4.40 22.36
CA ALA A 244 -3.71 3.40 23.22
C ALA A 244 -5.24 3.62 23.30
N CYS A 245 -5.70 4.86 23.41
CA CYS A 245 -7.13 5.19 23.37
C CYS A 245 -7.77 4.79 22.03
N ASP A 246 -7.10 5.04 20.90
CA ASP A 246 -7.55 4.60 19.59
C ASP A 246 -7.66 3.06 19.51
N LEU A 247 -6.68 2.32 20.03
CA LEU A 247 -6.74 0.85 20.09
C LEU A 247 -7.90 0.35 20.96
N ARG A 248 -8.12 0.93 22.14
CA ARG A 248 -9.26 0.58 23.01
C ARG A 248 -10.59 0.85 22.32
N ALA A 249 -10.70 1.96 21.59
CA ALA A 249 -11.90 2.28 20.82
C ALA A 249 -12.14 1.29 19.67
N LEU A 250 -11.09 0.83 18.98
CA LEU A 250 -11.20 -0.19 17.94
C LEU A 250 -11.65 -1.54 18.51
N VAL A 251 -11.10 -1.93 19.66
CA VAL A 251 -11.53 -3.15 20.38
C VAL A 251 -12.98 -3.03 20.82
N ALA A 252 -13.43 -1.89 21.34
CA ALA A 252 -14.82 -1.70 21.73
C ALA A 252 -15.79 -1.79 20.53
N ARG A 253 -15.37 -1.32 19.35
CA ARG A 253 -16.20 -1.29 18.12
C ARG A 253 -16.21 -2.61 17.34
N GLN A 254 -15.19 -3.45 17.51
CA GLN A 254 -15.03 -4.72 16.77
C GLN A 254 -15.15 -4.53 15.24
N SER A 255 -14.56 -3.46 14.71
CA SER A 255 -14.75 -3.06 13.31
C SER A 255 -13.84 -3.78 12.31
N LEU A 256 -12.91 -4.63 12.76
CA LEU A 256 -11.94 -5.29 11.88
C LEU A 256 -12.56 -6.50 11.16
N PRO A 257 -12.73 -6.47 9.82
CA PRO A 257 -13.41 -7.53 9.09
C PRO A 257 -12.74 -8.88 9.28
N GLY A 258 -13.52 -9.90 9.65
CA GLY A 258 -13.01 -11.27 9.80
C GLY A 258 -12.17 -11.52 11.06
N TYR A 259 -12.06 -10.56 11.98
CA TYR A 259 -11.30 -10.70 13.22
C TYR A 259 -12.08 -10.19 14.44
N VAL A 260 -11.94 -10.92 15.56
CA VAL A 260 -12.38 -10.45 16.88
C VAL A 260 -11.15 -9.95 17.62
N LEU A 261 -11.24 -8.73 18.16
CA LEU A 261 -10.18 -8.12 18.97
C LEU A 261 -10.46 -8.28 20.45
N GLY A 262 -9.40 -8.32 21.26
CA GLY A 262 -9.47 -8.31 22.72
C GLY A 262 -8.35 -7.48 23.31
N ILE A 263 -8.48 -7.18 24.60
CA ILE A 263 -7.40 -6.58 25.40
C ILE A 263 -7.20 -7.46 26.62
N GLU A 264 -5.96 -7.87 26.82
CA GLU A 264 -5.51 -8.54 28.04
C GLU A 264 -4.57 -7.62 28.80
N ARG A 265 -4.55 -7.74 30.13
CA ARG A 265 -3.62 -7.01 30.99
C ARG A 265 -2.67 -8.00 31.63
N MET A 266 -1.37 -7.76 31.46
CA MET A 266 -0.34 -8.55 32.11
C MET A 266 -0.44 -8.39 33.63
N PRO A 267 -0.57 -9.49 34.41
CA PRO A 267 -0.78 -9.43 35.86
C PRO A 267 0.28 -8.60 36.60
N ASP A 268 1.54 -8.72 36.21
CA ASP A 268 2.67 -8.15 36.96
C ASP A 268 2.99 -6.70 36.58
N SER A 269 2.79 -6.32 35.31
CA SER A 269 3.21 -5.01 34.79
C SER A 269 2.04 -4.08 34.48
N GLY A 270 0.81 -4.58 34.48
CA GLY A 270 -0.37 -3.86 34.00
C GLY A 270 -0.31 -3.49 32.51
N ALA A 271 0.67 -4.01 31.76
CA ALA A 271 0.81 -3.74 30.34
C ALA A 271 -0.40 -4.30 29.56
N GLU A 272 -0.94 -3.49 28.65
CA GLU A 272 -2.05 -3.88 27.79
C GLU A 272 -1.53 -4.59 26.54
N LEU A 273 -2.05 -5.79 26.32
CA LEU A 273 -1.82 -6.60 25.13
C LEU A 273 -3.09 -6.55 24.28
N LEU A 274 -2.92 -6.18 23.00
CA LEU A 274 -3.97 -6.38 22.01
C LEU A 274 -3.95 -7.85 21.59
N THR A 275 -5.07 -8.55 21.76
CA THR A 275 -5.26 -9.91 21.23
C THR A 275 -6.18 -9.88 20.03
N PHE A 276 -5.99 -10.82 19.11
CA PHE A 276 -6.91 -11.00 17.99
C PHE A 276 -6.99 -12.45 17.54
N ARG A 277 -8.17 -12.84 17.07
CA ARG A 277 -8.45 -14.17 16.52
C ARG A 277 -9.34 -14.08 15.28
N PRO A 278 -9.17 -14.96 14.28
CA PRO A 278 -10.06 -15.00 13.13
C PRO A 278 -11.49 -15.36 13.57
N VAL A 279 -12.49 -14.72 12.97
CA VAL A 279 -13.89 -15.15 13.12
C VAL A 279 -14.05 -16.52 12.44
N PRO A 280 -14.61 -17.54 13.12
CA PRO A 280 -14.83 -18.86 12.53
C PRO A 280 -15.61 -18.78 11.22
N HIS A 281 -15.24 -19.62 10.24
CA HIS A 281 -15.87 -19.63 8.92
C HIS A 281 -17.38 -19.88 8.96
N THR A 282 -17.90 -20.51 10.01
CA THR A 282 -19.33 -20.83 10.22
C THR A 282 -20.21 -19.62 10.59
N ALA A 283 -19.63 -18.45 10.84
CA ALA A 283 -20.36 -17.21 11.16
C ALA A 283 -20.40 -16.19 10.00
N ARG A 284 -19.92 -16.57 8.82
CA ARG A 284 -20.00 -15.75 7.60
C ARG A 284 -21.26 -16.13 6.83
N GLY A 285 -22.39 -15.55 7.25
CA GLY A 285 -23.61 -15.50 6.43
C GLY A 285 -23.43 -14.58 5.23
#